data_AF-A0A958MWW7-F1
#
_entry.id   AF-A0A958MWW7-F1
#
_cell.length_a   1.000
_cell.length_b   1.000
_cell.length_c   1.000
_cell.angle_alpha   90.00
_cell.angle_beta   90.00
_cell.angle_gamma   90.00
#
_symmetry.space_group_name_H-M   'P 1'
#
loop_
_entity.id
_entity.type
_entity.pdbx_description
1 polymer ?
#
loop_
_entity_poly.entity_id
_entity_poly.type
_entity_poly.pdbx_seq_one_letter_code
_entity_poly.pdbx_strand_id
1 'polypeptide(L)'
;KLENMIRRIREVSPRSKLVIISSVPRWHVSAVHAFQTSEKARIGGSKVYARATIWPEVDSALSNIASEYAATFIAPTEQLCLNRTNQCLISLENSDVLIYSDYNHLTKQGSEYLMGVLSERIQSVLHANSQISK
;
A
#
# COMPACT_ATOMS: atom_id res chain seq x y z
N LYS A 1 -4.72 -20.47 -3.12
CA LYS A 1 -5.85 -19.52 -3.26
C LYS A 1 -6.02 -18.78 -1.93
N LEU A 2 -6.25 -17.47 -1.97
CA LEU A 2 -6.24 -16.59 -0.80
C LEU A 2 -7.31 -17.00 0.23
N GLU A 3 -8.48 -17.38 -0.23
CA GLU A 3 -9.64 -17.82 0.57
C GLU A 3 -9.30 -19.05 1.44
N ASN A 4 -8.53 -20.00 0.89
CA ASN A 4 -8.07 -21.16 1.66
C ASN A 4 -7.10 -20.75 2.78
N MET A 5 -6.23 -19.77 2.50
CA MET A 5 -5.31 -19.25 3.50
C MET A 5 -6.07 -18.51 4.62
N ILE A 6 -7.06 -17.69 4.26
CA ILE A 6 -7.90 -16.97 5.23
C ILE A 6 -8.64 -17.97 6.13
N ARG A 7 -9.28 -18.99 5.55
CA ARG A 7 -9.93 -20.06 6.31
C ARG A 7 -8.96 -20.73 7.28
N ARG A 8 -7.76 -21.07 6.81
CA ARG A 8 -6.73 -21.69 7.66
C ARG A 8 -6.27 -20.79 8.80
N ILE A 9 -6.08 -19.48 8.55
CA ILE A 9 -5.73 -18.51 9.59
C ILE A 9 -6.85 -18.45 10.65
N ARG A 10 -8.12 -18.43 10.23
CA ARG A 10 -9.28 -18.39 11.14
C ARG A 10 -9.43 -19.67 11.96
N GLU A 11 -9.12 -20.84 11.39
CA GLU A 11 -9.11 -22.11 12.12
C GLU A 11 -8.08 -22.09 13.26
N VAL A 12 -6.87 -21.59 12.98
CA VAL A 12 -5.76 -21.59 13.95
C VAL A 12 -5.85 -20.42 14.93
N SER A 13 -6.39 -19.28 14.50
CA SER A 13 -6.45 -18.05 15.29
C SER A 13 -7.78 -17.31 15.09
N PRO A 14 -8.89 -17.86 15.63
CA PRO A 14 -10.23 -17.36 15.34
C PRO A 14 -10.47 -15.93 15.83
N ARG A 15 -9.78 -15.51 16.89
CA ARG A 15 -9.91 -14.17 17.50
C ARG A 15 -9.00 -13.12 16.89
N SER A 16 -8.05 -13.50 16.03
CA SER A 16 -7.16 -12.55 15.40
C SER A 16 -7.90 -11.64 14.42
N LYS A 17 -7.47 -10.39 14.35
CA LYS A 17 -7.92 -9.47 13.31
C LYS A 17 -7.10 -9.75 12.06
N LEU A 18 -7.76 -9.78 10.92
CA LEU A 18 -7.12 -10.05 9.64
C LEU A 18 -7.06 -8.75 8.84
N VAL A 19 -5.86 -8.39 8.38
CA VAL A 19 -5.62 -7.26 7.49
C VAL A 19 -5.00 -7.79 6.21
N ILE A 20 -5.60 -7.46 5.07
CA ILE A 20 -5.10 -7.77 3.74
C ILE A 20 -4.55 -6.47 3.15
N ILE A 21 -3.24 -6.42 2.97
CA ILE A 21 -2.55 -5.30 2.34
C ILE A 21 -2.23 -5.69 0.90
N SER A 22 -2.69 -4.90 -0.07
CA SER A 22 -2.42 -5.17 -1.48
C SER A 22 -1.01 -4.72 -1.90
N SER A 23 -0.70 -4.87 -3.19
CA SER A 23 0.60 -4.50 -3.72
C SER A 23 0.86 -3.00 -3.69
N VAL A 24 2.13 -2.65 -3.47
CA VAL A 24 2.65 -1.31 -3.77
C VAL A 24 2.78 -1.10 -5.29
N PRO A 25 2.84 0.17 -5.76
CA PRO A 25 3.17 0.50 -7.15
C PRO A 25 4.46 -0.19 -7.63
N ARG A 26 4.51 -0.50 -8.93
CA ARG A 26 5.68 -1.13 -9.55
C ARG A 26 6.21 -0.31 -10.72
N TRP A 27 7.50 -0.45 -11.00
CA TRP A 27 8.18 0.23 -12.08
C TRP A 27 8.55 -0.80 -13.17
N HIS A 28 8.39 -0.45 -14.45
CA HIS A 28 8.62 -1.40 -15.55
C HIS A 28 10.06 -1.93 -15.60
N VAL A 29 11.03 -1.04 -15.38
CA VAL A 29 12.47 -1.36 -15.34
C VAL A 29 13.00 -1.24 -13.91
N SER A 30 12.94 -0.04 -13.34
CA SER A 30 13.29 0.24 -11.95
C SER A 30 12.76 1.62 -11.55
N ALA A 31 12.70 1.90 -10.26
CA ALA A 31 12.41 3.25 -9.77
C ALA A 31 13.43 4.28 -10.28
N VAL A 32 14.72 3.93 -10.33
CA VAL A 32 15.77 4.82 -10.85
C VAL A 32 15.51 5.19 -12.30
N HIS A 33 15.22 4.20 -13.14
CA HIS A 33 14.91 4.44 -14.55
C HIS A 33 13.67 5.32 -14.70
N ALA A 34 12.59 4.99 -13.99
CA ALA A 34 11.35 5.77 -14.03
C ALA A 34 11.59 7.21 -13.55
N PHE A 35 12.40 7.41 -12.51
CA PHE A 35 12.79 8.73 -12.04
C PHE A 35 13.59 9.50 -13.09
N GLN A 36 14.43 8.86 -13.90
CA GLN A 36 15.23 9.57 -14.90
C GLN A 36 14.44 9.90 -16.16
N THR A 37 13.48 9.07 -16.55
CA THR A 37 12.87 9.13 -17.90
C THR A 37 11.41 9.54 -17.94
N SER A 38 10.68 9.45 -16.82
CA SER A 38 9.23 9.71 -16.81
C SER A 38 8.90 11.20 -16.70
N GLU A 39 7.74 11.58 -17.23
CA GLU A 39 7.09 12.83 -16.84
C GLU A 39 6.79 12.82 -15.33
N LYS A 40 7.17 13.90 -14.64
CA LYS A 40 7.08 14.01 -13.18
C LYS A 40 6.05 15.03 -12.77
N ALA A 41 5.23 14.69 -11.79
CA ALA A 41 4.45 15.67 -11.03
C ALA A 41 5.15 15.99 -9.70
N ARG A 42 5.11 17.27 -9.30
CA ARG A 42 5.63 17.73 -8.01
C ARG A 42 4.50 18.36 -7.20
N ILE A 43 4.31 17.90 -5.98
CA ILE A 43 3.27 18.40 -5.08
C ILE A 43 3.92 18.82 -3.76
N GLY A 44 3.55 20.00 -3.26
CA GLY A 44 4.06 20.53 -1.99
C GLY A 44 5.56 20.84 -2.00
N GLY A 45 6.16 21.03 -3.19
CA GLY A 45 7.56 21.43 -3.35
C GLY A 45 8.61 20.33 -3.18
N SER A 46 8.29 19.20 -2.53
CA SER A 46 9.26 18.14 -2.22
C SER A 46 8.90 16.78 -2.81
N LYS A 47 7.64 16.36 -2.80
CA LYS A 47 7.26 15.01 -3.25
C LYS A 47 7.27 14.92 -4.77
N VAL A 48 7.92 13.88 -5.28
CA VAL A 48 8.01 13.60 -6.72
C VAL A 48 7.19 12.35 -7.04
N TYR A 49 6.36 12.47 -8.07
CA TYR A 49 5.52 11.40 -8.59
C TYR A 49 5.92 11.09 -10.01
N ALA A 50 5.93 9.80 -10.35
CA ALA A 50 6.22 9.31 -11.69
C ALA A 50 5.22 8.22 -12.08
N ARG A 51 5.09 7.95 -13.37
CA ARG A 51 4.20 6.91 -13.89
C ARG A 51 4.67 5.52 -13.45
N ALA A 52 3.84 4.82 -12.69
CA ALA A 52 4.04 3.44 -12.25
C ALA A 52 2.99 2.50 -12.86
N THR A 53 3.22 1.20 -12.75
CA THR A 53 2.21 0.17 -12.93
C THR A 53 1.46 -0.06 -11.62
N ILE A 54 0.13 -0.04 -11.69
CA ILE A 54 -0.79 -0.40 -10.61
C ILE A 54 -1.80 -1.42 -11.16
N TRP A 55 -2.44 -2.18 -10.28
CA TRP A 55 -3.45 -3.18 -10.66
C TRP A 55 -4.76 -2.98 -9.88
N PRO A 56 -5.58 -1.97 -10.25
CA PRO A 56 -6.84 -1.69 -9.59
C PRO A 56 -7.80 -2.88 -9.59
N GLU A 57 -7.74 -3.73 -10.61
CA GLU A 57 -8.52 -4.96 -10.72
C GLU A 57 -8.14 -5.99 -9.65
N VAL A 58 -6.85 -6.09 -9.32
CA VAL A 58 -6.35 -6.94 -8.23
C VAL A 58 -6.78 -6.34 -6.89
N ASP A 59 -6.64 -5.03 -6.71
CA ASP A 59 -7.10 -4.33 -5.50
C ASP A 59 -8.61 -4.55 -5.28
N SER A 60 -9.42 -4.48 -6.34
CA SER A 60 -10.86 -4.73 -6.28
C SER A 60 -11.17 -6.19 -5.89
N ALA A 61 -10.50 -7.17 -6.51
CA ALA A 61 -10.69 -8.58 -6.17
C ALA A 61 -10.31 -8.88 -4.71
N LEU A 62 -9.19 -8.33 -4.23
CA LEU A 62 -8.74 -8.48 -2.85
C LEU A 62 -9.68 -7.79 -1.85
N SER A 63 -10.21 -6.61 -2.21
CA SER A 63 -11.22 -5.91 -1.40
C SER A 63 -12.50 -6.72 -1.25
N ASN A 64 -12.98 -7.33 -2.34
CA ASN A 64 -14.17 -8.19 -2.31
C ASN A 64 -13.95 -9.41 -1.39
N ILE A 65 -12.80 -10.08 -1.53
CA ILE A 65 -12.43 -11.20 -0.64
C ILE A 65 -12.31 -10.72 0.81
N ALA A 66 -11.70 -9.56 1.06
CA ALA A 66 -11.59 -9.04 2.42
C ALA A 66 -12.98 -8.81 3.05
N SER A 67 -13.91 -8.24 2.29
CA SER A 67 -15.30 -8.01 2.71
C SER A 67 -16.02 -9.33 3.04
N GLU A 68 -15.94 -10.33 2.15
CA GLU A 68 -16.57 -11.64 2.34
C GLU A 68 -16.10 -12.34 3.63
N TYR A 69 -14.82 -12.18 4.00
CA TYR A 69 -14.23 -12.85 5.16
C TYR A 69 -14.07 -11.94 6.39
N ALA A 70 -14.76 -10.79 6.43
CA ALA A 70 -14.67 -9.81 7.51
C ALA A 70 -13.22 -9.45 7.89
N ALA A 71 -12.39 -9.26 6.86
CA ALA A 71 -11.02 -8.77 6.95
C ALA A 71 -10.96 -7.30 6.55
N THR A 72 -10.01 -6.56 7.10
CA THR A 72 -9.76 -5.18 6.66
C THR A 72 -8.89 -5.20 5.41
N PHE A 73 -9.33 -4.51 4.37
CA PHE A 73 -8.52 -4.28 3.18
C PHE A 73 -7.79 -2.93 3.26
N ILE A 74 -6.52 -2.91 2.86
CA ILE A 74 -5.71 -1.70 2.70
C ILE A 74 -5.00 -1.77 1.35
N ALA A 75 -5.18 -0.75 0.51
CA ALA A 75 -4.45 -0.61 -0.74
C ALA A 75 -3.39 0.48 -0.61
N PRO A 76 -2.08 0.15 -0.57
CA PRO A 76 -1.01 1.14 -0.51
C PRO A 76 -1.06 2.15 -1.67
N THR A 77 -1.58 1.74 -2.82
CA THR A 77 -1.80 2.59 -4.01
C THR A 77 -2.69 3.81 -3.72
N GLU A 78 -3.65 3.71 -2.79
CA GLU A 78 -4.51 4.84 -2.38
C GLU A 78 -3.72 5.96 -1.69
N GLN A 79 -2.59 5.63 -1.07
CA GLN A 79 -1.74 6.57 -0.32
C GLN A 79 -0.50 6.99 -1.11
N LEU A 80 -0.01 6.10 -1.97
CA LEU A 80 1.21 6.32 -2.75
C LEU A 80 0.92 6.97 -4.10
N CYS A 81 -0.31 6.91 -4.63
CA CYS A 81 -0.61 7.45 -5.95
C CYS A 81 -1.62 8.59 -5.92
N LEU A 82 -1.46 9.55 -6.83
CA LEU A 82 -2.31 10.73 -6.92
C LEU A 82 -3.69 10.34 -7.42
N ASN A 83 -4.73 10.60 -6.63
CA ASN A 83 -6.14 10.41 -7.02
C ASN A 83 -6.41 9.05 -7.70
N ARG A 84 -5.75 7.97 -7.23
CA ARG A 84 -5.85 6.61 -7.82
C ARG A 84 -5.43 6.52 -9.30
N THR A 85 -4.65 7.47 -9.78
CA THR A 85 -4.01 7.43 -11.09
C THR A 85 -2.71 6.61 -11.03
N ASN A 86 -2.08 6.42 -12.18
CA ASN A 86 -0.77 5.79 -12.26
C ASN A 86 0.41 6.74 -11.91
N GLN A 87 0.15 7.98 -11.50
CA GLN A 87 1.18 8.87 -10.99
C GLN A 87 1.43 8.57 -9.51
N CYS A 88 2.50 7.83 -9.24
CA CYS A 88 2.82 7.32 -7.91
C CYS A 88 4.12 7.91 -7.36
N LEU A 89 4.15 8.09 -6.05
CA LEU A 89 5.24 8.66 -5.28
C LEU A 89 6.49 7.81 -5.51
N ILE A 90 7.57 8.47 -5.93
CA ILE A 90 8.86 7.82 -6.21
C ILE A 90 10.00 8.36 -5.35
N SER A 91 9.88 9.62 -4.90
CA SER A 91 10.80 10.28 -3.98
C SER A 91 10.03 11.21 -3.03
N LEU A 92 10.50 11.31 -1.77
CA LEU A 92 9.93 12.20 -0.75
C LEU A 92 10.49 13.63 -0.84
N GLU A 93 11.57 13.80 -1.59
CA GLU A 93 12.31 15.04 -1.71
C GLU A 93 12.53 15.35 -3.19
N ASN A 94 12.87 16.60 -3.51
CA ASN A 94 13.27 16.95 -4.88
C ASN A 94 14.72 16.51 -5.17
N SER A 95 15.08 15.33 -4.67
CA SER A 95 16.39 14.68 -4.74
C SER A 95 16.24 13.28 -5.32
N ASP A 96 17.37 12.68 -5.69
CA ASP A 96 17.45 11.32 -6.23
C ASP A 96 17.30 10.24 -5.14
N VAL A 97 16.88 10.63 -3.93
CA VAL A 97 16.63 9.71 -2.81
C VAL A 97 15.28 9.04 -3.01
N LEU A 98 15.29 7.87 -3.64
CA LEU A 98 14.08 7.13 -3.99
C LEU A 98 13.53 6.33 -2.81
N ILE A 99 12.20 6.17 -2.79
CA ILE A 99 11.52 5.32 -1.79
C ILE A 99 11.46 3.84 -2.19
N TYR A 100 12.06 3.46 -3.32
CA TYR A 100 12.16 2.09 -3.81
C TYR A 100 13.62 1.74 -4.11
N SER A 101 14.04 0.52 -3.76
CA SER A 101 15.38 0.00 -4.05
C SER A 101 15.50 -0.56 -5.47
N ASP A 102 14.39 -1.04 -6.04
CA ASP A 102 14.34 -1.64 -7.37
C ASP A 102 12.99 -1.36 -8.08
N TYR A 103 12.43 -2.36 -8.76
CA TYR A 103 11.17 -2.25 -9.47
C TYR A 103 9.94 -2.24 -8.55
N ASN A 104 10.01 -2.72 -7.30
CA ASN A 104 8.85 -2.73 -6.39
C ASN A 104 9.16 -2.81 -4.89
N HIS A 105 10.40 -3.09 -4.48
CA HIS A 105 10.75 -3.14 -3.07
C HIS A 105 10.95 -1.73 -2.53
N LEU A 106 10.29 -1.42 -1.41
CA LEU A 106 10.46 -0.15 -0.71
C LEU A 106 11.84 -0.11 -0.03
N THR A 107 12.48 1.05 -0.05
CA THR A 107 13.62 1.32 0.85
C THR A 107 13.13 1.43 2.30
N LYS A 108 14.04 1.45 3.27
CA LYS A 108 13.70 1.73 4.68
C LYS A 108 12.83 3.00 4.80
N GLN A 109 13.26 4.10 4.17
CA GLN A 109 12.53 5.36 4.19
C GLN A 109 11.15 5.23 3.53
N GLY A 110 11.04 4.48 2.43
CA GLY A 110 9.76 4.19 1.78
C GLY A 110 8.80 3.40 2.66
N SER A 111 9.32 2.38 3.37
CA SER A 111 8.54 1.61 4.34
C SER A 111 8.11 2.45 5.53
N GLU A 112 9.00 3.28 6.08
CA GLU A 112 8.69 4.20 7.18
C GLU A 112 7.61 5.21 6.78
N TYR A 113 7.72 5.80 5.58
CA TYR A 113 6.70 6.69 5.04
C TYR A 113 5.35 5.98 4.88
N LEU A 114 5.35 4.81 4.24
CA LEU A 114 4.13 4.04 4.03
C LEU A 114 3.48 3.65 5.37
N MET A 115 4.26 3.18 6.33
CA MET A 115 3.74 2.84 7.66
C MET A 115 3.23 4.07 8.41
N GLY A 116 3.88 5.22 8.25
CA GLY A 116 3.38 6.49 8.80
C GLY A 116 1.96 6.80 8.34
N VAL A 117 1.71 6.71 7.02
CA VAL A 117 0.36 6.99 6.45
C VAL A 117 -0.65 5.87 6.68
N LEU A 118 -0.21 4.62 6.86
CA LEU A 118 -1.10 3.49 7.16
C LEU A 118 -1.38 3.29 8.65
N SER A 119 -0.60 3.92 9.52
CA SER A 119 -0.62 3.69 10.97
C SER A 119 -2.02 3.85 11.57
N GLU A 120 -2.72 4.94 11.27
CA GLU A 120 -4.07 5.21 11.77
C GLU A 120 -5.07 4.12 11.36
N ARG A 121 -4.99 3.64 10.12
CA ARG A 121 -5.88 2.59 9.59
C ARG A 121 -5.57 1.24 10.21
N ILE A 122 -4.31 0.95 10.51
CA ILE A 122 -3.94 -0.29 11.22
C ILE A 122 -4.35 -0.21 12.69
N GLN A 123 -4.13 0.94 13.35
CA GLN A 123 -4.51 1.15 14.75
C GLN A 123 -6.03 1.09 14.94
N SER A 124 -6.83 1.66 14.01
CA SER A 124 -8.28 1.57 14.09
C SER A 124 -8.76 0.11 14.04
N VAL A 125 -8.13 -0.73 13.19
CA VAL A 125 -8.39 -2.17 13.19
C VAL A 125 -8.06 -2.76 14.55
N LEU A 126 -6.91 -2.47 15.15
CA LEU A 126 -6.52 -3.00 16.46
C LEU A 126 -7.48 -2.58 17.58
N HIS A 127 -8.02 -1.36 17.53
CA HIS A 127 -8.87 -0.81 18.59
C HIS A 127 -10.38 -0.99 18.42
N ALA A 128 -10.87 -1.42 17.24
CA ALA A 128 -12.30 -1.52 16.92
C ALA A 128 -13.18 -2.35 17.89
N ASN A 129 -12.61 -3.15 18.81
CA ASN A 129 -13.36 -3.97 19.78
C ASN A 129 -13.09 -3.59 21.25
N SER A 130 -12.41 -2.47 21.52
CA SER A 130 -12.08 -2.05 22.90
C SER A 130 -13.25 -1.42 23.65
N GLN A 131 -14.44 -1.30 23.02
CA GLN A 131 -15.60 -0.58 23.57
C GLN A 131 -16.83 -1.45 23.84
N ILE A 132 -16.75 -2.79 23.77
CA ILE A 132 -17.89 -3.70 24.06
C ILE A 132 -17.66 -4.45 25.38
N SER A 133 -17.13 -3.77 26.41
CA SER A 133 -17.04 -4.31 27.77
C SER A 133 -17.13 -3.19 28.78
N LYS A 134 -18.34 -2.66 28.95
CA LYS A 134 -18.83 -2.07 30.20
C LYS A 134 -20.28 -2.48 30.40
#